data_AF-A0A1Q4VRS9-F1
#
_entry.id   AF-A0A1Q4VRS9-F1
#
_cell.length_a   1.000
_cell.length_b   1.000
_cell.length_c   1.000
_cell.angle_alpha   90.00
_cell.angle_beta   90.00
_cell.angle_gamma   90.00
#
_symmetry.space_group_name_H-M   'P 1'
#
loop_
_entity.id
_entity.type
_entity.pdbx_description
1 polymer ?
#
loop_
_entity_poly.entity_id
_entity_poly.type
_entity_poly.pdbx_seq_one_letter_code
_entity_poly.pdbx_strand_id
1 'polypeptide(L)'
;MRKRHLIAAAAAAIALPIAAALPAQSHGFINLPPSRSALCGANAVPWDCGDIQWEPQSVEGPKGFPTRGPADGTICAGADARWAPLDNPRGGSWPTTKVTAGQQLTFTWEIEARHSTSSFRYFLTKPGYDASQPITRASLDLTPFLTVPYNGRQPAATTTHTATLPTGRTGHQVVVAVWDVADTGNAFYSCTDVQF
;
A
#
# COMPACT_ATOMS: atom_id res chain seq x y z
N MET A 1 -9.32 -38.81 71.39
CA MET A 1 -9.18 -37.69 70.42
C MET A 1 -7.84 -37.83 69.70
N ARG A 2 -7.82 -38.16 68.41
CA ARG A 2 -6.62 -38.10 67.55
C ARG A 2 -7.01 -37.32 66.28
N LYS A 3 -6.42 -36.13 66.11
CA LYS A 3 -6.70 -35.20 65.01
C LYS A 3 -6.11 -35.76 63.71
N ARG A 4 -6.94 -35.83 62.66
CA ARG A 4 -6.51 -36.08 61.28
C ARG A 4 -5.95 -34.78 60.72
N HIS A 5 -4.68 -34.76 60.30
CA HIS A 5 -4.12 -33.64 59.55
C HIS A 5 -4.43 -33.84 58.07
N LEU A 6 -5.30 -32.99 57.52
CA LEU A 6 -5.56 -32.90 56.08
C LEU A 6 -4.40 -32.14 55.44
N ILE A 7 -3.67 -32.81 54.56
CA ILE A 7 -2.68 -32.18 53.68
C ILE A 7 -3.47 -31.52 52.54
N ALA A 8 -3.50 -30.20 52.51
CA ALA A 8 -4.03 -29.45 51.37
C ALA A 8 -2.90 -29.28 50.34
N ALA A 9 -3.02 -29.96 49.19
CA ALA A 9 -2.17 -29.71 48.03
C ALA A 9 -2.66 -28.43 47.32
N ALA A 10 -1.87 -27.36 47.36
CA ALA A 10 -2.12 -26.16 46.58
C ALA A 10 -1.62 -26.36 45.15
N ALA A 11 -2.54 -26.55 44.20
CA ALA A 11 -2.20 -26.53 42.77
C ALA A 11 -2.06 -25.07 42.31
N ALA A 12 -0.83 -24.62 42.06
CA ALA A 12 -0.58 -23.33 41.44
C ALA A 12 -0.84 -23.43 39.94
N ALA A 13 -1.96 -22.87 39.46
CA ALA A 13 -2.23 -22.73 38.04
C ALA A 13 -1.32 -21.63 37.46
N ILE A 14 -0.32 -22.03 36.68
CA ILE A 14 0.52 -21.12 35.92
C ILE A 14 -0.29 -20.67 34.70
N ALA A 15 -0.89 -19.48 34.76
CA ALA A 15 -1.49 -18.85 33.60
C ALA A 15 -0.37 -18.28 32.71
N LEU A 16 -0.08 -18.94 31.59
CA LEU A 16 0.75 -18.37 30.53
C LEU A 16 -0.07 -17.28 29.81
N PRO A 17 0.39 -16.03 29.74
CA PRO A 17 -0.24 -15.04 28.87
C PRO A 17 0.01 -15.46 27.42
N ILE A 18 -1.06 -15.83 26.72
CA ILE A 18 -1.04 -15.94 25.26
C ILE A 18 -0.89 -14.51 24.75
N ALA A 19 0.32 -14.11 24.37
CA ALA A 19 0.54 -12.89 23.64
C ALA A 19 -0.10 -13.07 22.25
N ALA A 20 -1.33 -12.58 22.09
CA ALA A 20 -1.89 -12.38 20.77
C ALA A 20 -1.02 -11.33 20.08
N ALA A 21 -0.21 -11.74 19.11
CA ALA A 21 0.41 -10.82 18.18
C ALA A 21 -0.73 -10.14 17.43
N LEU A 22 -1.09 -8.93 17.84
CA LEU A 22 -1.89 -8.04 17.00
C LEU A 22 -1.15 -7.97 15.66
N PRO A 23 -1.83 -8.10 14.51
CA PRO A 23 -1.17 -7.85 13.24
C PRO A 23 -0.50 -6.48 13.38
N ALA A 24 0.83 -6.45 13.20
CA ALA A 24 1.57 -5.22 13.21
C ALA A 24 1.01 -4.41 12.05
N GLN A 25 0.07 -3.51 12.35
CA GLN A 25 -0.60 -2.79 11.29
C GLN A 25 0.44 -1.87 10.69
N SER A 26 0.79 -2.25 9.47
CA SER A 26 1.66 -1.46 8.67
C SER A 26 0.79 -0.40 8.02
N HIS A 27 1.26 0.86 8.07
CA HIS A 27 0.49 2.02 7.68
C HIS A 27 1.33 3.04 6.91
N GLY A 28 1.02 3.22 5.63
CA GLY A 28 1.52 4.35 4.87
C GLY A 28 0.87 4.49 3.49
N PHE A 29 0.82 5.71 2.99
CA PHE A 29 0.25 6.04 1.69
C PHE A 29 0.94 7.24 1.06
N ILE A 30 0.77 7.43 -0.25
CA ILE A 30 1.28 8.62 -0.94
C ILE A 30 0.24 9.73 -0.83
N ASN A 31 0.62 10.86 -0.19
CA ASN A 31 -0.23 12.05 -0.11
C ASN A 31 0.07 13.07 -1.22
N LEU A 32 1.26 13.05 -1.82
CA LEU A 32 1.63 13.98 -2.90
C LEU A 32 2.49 13.28 -3.97
N PRO A 33 2.12 13.36 -5.26
CA PRO A 33 0.74 13.58 -5.72
C PRO A 33 -0.23 12.59 -5.07
N PRO A 34 -1.48 13.00 -4.76
CA PRO A 34 -2.37 12.19 -3.94
C PRO A 34 -2.67 10.86 -4.62
N SER A 35 -2.51 9.77 -3.86
CA SER A 35 -2.98 8.45 -4.26
C SER A 35 -4.51 8.35 -4.19
N ARG A 36 -5.09 7.30 -4.78
CA ARG A 36 -6.52 6.99 -4.68
C ARG A 36 -6.99 6.88 -3.23
N SER A 37 -6.20 6.22 -2.37
CA SER A 37 -6.54 6.12 -0.94
C SER A 37 -6.45 7.49 -0.26
N ALA A 38 -5.43 8.31 -0.57
CA ALA A 38 -5.35 9.69 -0.07
C ALA A 38 -6.56 10.54 -0.49
N LEU A 39 -7.00 10.42 -1.75
CA LEU A 39 -8.18 11.12 -2.26
C LEU A 39 -9.46 10.69 -1.54
N CYS A 40 -9.60 9.38 -1.27
CA CYS A 40 -10.69 8.86 -0.45
C CYS A 40 -10.65 9.42 0.98
N GLY A 41 -9.48 9.36 1.63
CA GLY A 41 -9.32 9.86 3.00
C GLY A 41 -9.51 11.37 3.15
N ALA A 42 -9.23 12.13 2.10
CA ALA A 42 -9.45 13.57 2.04
C ALA A 42 -10.89 13.94 1.63
N ASN A 43 -11.78 12.97 1.38
CA ASN A 43 -13.11 13.18 0.82
C ASN A 43 -13.08 14.05 -0.47
N ALA A 44 -12.09 13.80 -1.33
CA ALA A 44 -11.80 14.57 -2.54
C ALA A 44 -12.40 13.96 -3.81
N VAL A 45 -13.28 12.98 -3.67
CA VAL A 45 -13.95 12.27 -4.77
C VAL A 45 -15.46 12.19 -4.49
N PRO A 46 -16.32 12.20 -5.54
CA PRO A 46 -17.77 12.26 -5.36
C PRO A 46 -18.43 10.89 -5.11
N TRP A 47 -17.67 9.80 -5.10
CA TRP A 47 -18.19 8.45 -4.89
C TRP A 47 -17.83 7.94 -3.49
N ASP A 48 -18.63 6.98 -3.03
CA ASP A 48 -18.34 6.26 -1.81
C ASP A 48 -17.07 5.41 -1.95
N CYS A 49 -16.13 5.65 -1.05
CA CYS A 49 -14.90 4.89 -0.92
C CYS A 49 -15.02 3.75 0.10
N GLY A 50 -16.13 3.63 0.84
CA GLY A 50 -16.25 2.67 1.93
C GLY A 50 -15.23 2.95 3.04
N ASP A 51 -14.75 1.90 3.70
CA ASP A 51 -13.94 2.03 4.91
C ASP A 51 -12.55 2.63 4.65
N ILE A 52 -12.01 2.57 3.42
CA ILE A 52 -10.65 3.10 3.13
C ILE A 52 -10.55 4.62 3.34
N GLN A 53 -11.67 5.34 3.37
CA GLN A 53 -11.66 6.77 3.69
C GLN A 53 -11.21 7.06 5.14
N TRP A 54 -11.31 6.07 6.03
CA TRP A 54 -10.93 6.23 7.44
C TRP A 54 -9.50 5.77 7.73
N GLU A 55 -8.94 4.96 6.84
CA GLU A 55 -7.60 4.39 6.99
C GLU A 55 -6.84 4.31 5.65
N PRO A 56 -6.62 5.45 4.96
CA PRO A 56 -5.93 5.47 3.66
C PRO A 56 -4.53 4.84 3.66
N GLN A 57 -3.92 4.72 4.84
CA GLN A 57 -2.64 4.09 5.14
C GLN A 57 -2.66 2.55 5.08
N SER A 58 -3.82 1.90 5.06
CA SER A 58 -3.97 0.46 5.33
C SER A 58 -4.02 -0.44 4.09
N VAL A 59 -3.60 0.04 2.92
CA VAL A 59 -3.59 -0.74 1.67
C VAL A 59 -2.42 -1.73 1.65
N GLU A 60 -2.44 -2.66 2.59
CA GLU A 60 -1.45 -3.73 2.77
C GLU A 60 -1.88 -5.00 2.02
N GLY A 61 -0.93 -5.65 1.36
CA GLY A 61 -1.13 -6.88 0.62
C GLY A 61 0.11 -7.76 0.60
N PRO A 62 0.07 -8.93 -0.06
CA PRO A 62 1.23 -9.80 -0.19
C PRO A 62 2.35 -9.10 -0.98
N LYS A 63 3.62 -9.27 -0.59
CA LYS A 63 4.78 -8.73 -1.32
C LYS A 63 5.19 -9.58 -2.53
N GLY A 64 6.19 -9.09 -3.26
CA GLY A 64 6.79 -9.81 -4.39
C GLY A 64 6.13 -9.52 -5.74
N PHE A 65 5.33 -8.45 -5.84
CA PHE A 65 4.90 -7.89 -7.12
C PHE A 65 6.12 -7.63 -8.03
N PRO A 66 6.07 -7.94 -9.34
CA PRO A 66 4.92 -8.44 -10.09
C PRO A 66 4.80 -9.97 -10.18
N THR A 67 5.83 -10.76 -9.82
CA THR A 67 5.77 -12.22 -9.96
C THR A 67 4.80 -12.88 -8.96
N ARG A 68 4.61 -12.25 -7.79
CA ARG A 68 3.61 -12.57 -6.77
C ARG A 68 2.76 -11.33 -6.51
N GLY A 69 2.34 -11.10 -5.27
CA GLY A 69 1.54 -9.94 -4.89
C GLY A 69 0.06 -10.05 -5.31
N PRO A 70 -0.69 -8.94 -5.26
CA PRO A 70 -2.09 -8.87 -5.62
C PRO A 70 -2.39 -9.43 -7.01
N ALA A 71 -3.57 -10.04 -7.18
CA ALA A 71 -4.03 -10.50 -8.49
C ALA A 71 -4.28 -9.31 -9.44
N ASP A 72 -4.32 -9.58 -10.74
CA ASP A 72 -4.72 -8.57 -11.72
C ASP A 72 -6.14 -8.08 -11.43
N GLY A 73 -6.34 -6.77 -11.52
CA GLY A 73 -7.60 -6.12 -11.16
C GLY A 73 -7.77 -5.84 -9.66
N THR A 74 -6.85 -6.30 -8.80
CA THR A 74 -6.90 -6.03 -7.34
C THR A 74 -5.66 -5.32 -6.80
N ILE A 75 -4.86 -4.71 -7.68
CA ILE A 75 -3.54 -4.17 -7.35
C ILE A 75 -3.66 -2.90 -6.50
N CYS A 76 -4.62 -2.03 -6.79
CA CYS A 76 -4.77 -0.76 -6.06
C CYS A 76 -5.41 -0.94 -4.68
N ALA A 77 -6.10 -2.06 -4.44
CA ALA A 77 -6.59 -2.46 -3.12
C ALA A 77 -5.62 -3.35 -2.32
N GLY A 78 -4.43 -3.66 -2.85
CA GLY A 78 -3.51 -4.59 -2.19
C GLY A 78 -4.06 -6.02 -2.06
N ALA A 79 -5.03 -6.41 -2.91
CA ALA A 79 -5.82 -7.64 -2.80
C ALA A 79 -6.68 -7.78 -1.52
N ASP A 80 -6.94 -6.68 -0.82
CA ASP A 80 -7.92 -6.65 0.26
C ASP A 80 -9.28 -6.20 -0.26
N ALA A 81 -10.28 -7.08 -0.18
CA ALA A 81 -11.63 -6.80 -0.67
C ALA A 81 -12.31 -5.62 0.06
N ARG A 82 -11.88 -5.29 1.28
CA ARG A 82 -12.35 -4.08 2.00
C ARG A 82 -12.01 -2.81 1.23
N TRP A 83 -10.89 -2.82 0.49
CA TRP A 83 -10.37 -1.68 -0.27
C TRP A 83 -10.73 -1.73 -1.76
N ALA A 84 -11.63 -2.63 -2.17
CA ALA A 84 -12.09 -2.78 -3.55
C ALA A 84 -12.55 -1.47 -4.25
N PRO A 85 -13.07 -0.44 -3.56
CA PRO A 85 -13.34 0.85 -4.19
C PRO A 85 -12.14 1.49 -4.89
N LEU A 86 -10.90 1.19 -4.46
CA LEU A 86 -9.66 1.68 -5.09
C LEU A 86 -9.34 1.02 -6.43
N ASP A 87 -9.82 -0.21 -6.66
CA ASP A 87 -9.62 -0.94 -7.92
C ASP A 87 -10.64 -0.55 -9.00
N ASN A 88 -11.78 0.02 -8.60
CA ASN A 88 -12.79 0.46 -9.54
C ASN A 88 -12.24 1.63 -10.38
N PRO A 89 -12.14 1.49 -11.72
CA PRO A 89 -11.57 2.54 -12.57
C PRO A 89 -12.45 3.79 -12.68
N ARG A 90 -13.72 3.72 -12.25
CA ARG A 90 -14.71 4.82 -12.34
C ARG A 90 -14.83 5.39 -13.75
N GLY A 91 -14.69 4.54 -14.76
CA GLY A 91 -14.64 4.94 -16.17
C GLY A 91 -13.48 5.89 -16.52
N GLY A 92 -12.37 5.87 -15.76
CA GLY A 92 -11.24 6.78 -15.94
C GLY A 92 -11.40 8.13 -15.25
N SER A 93 -12.36 8.25 -14.31
CA SER A 93 -12.72 9.53 -13.68
C SER A 93 -11.97 9.86 -12.39
N TRP A 94 -10.98 9.05 -11.98
CA TRP A 94 -10.12 9.39 -10.85
C TRP A 94 -9.44 10.76 -11.09
N PRO A 95 -9.42 11.67 -10.10
CA PRO A 95 -8.69 12.93 -10.20
C PRO A 95 -7.22 12.72 -10.53
N THR A 96 -6.71 13.45 -11.51
CA THR A 96 -5.33 13.30 -11.99
C THR A 96 -4.45 14.47 -11.60
N THR A 97 -3.17 14.20 -11.33
CA THR A 97 -2.13 15.23 -11.29
C THR A 97 -1.56 15.46 -12.69
N LYS A 98 -1.58 16.70 -13.18
CA LYS A 98 -0.97 17.04 -14.48
C LYS A 98 0.55 16.92 -14.41
N VAL A 99 1.13 16.24 -15.40
CA VAL A 99 2.57 16.00 -15.49
C VAL A 99 3.03 16.14 -16.95
N THR A 100 4.33 16.34 -17.15
CA THR A 100 4.94 16.29 -18.49
C THR A 100 5.87 15.09 -18.61
N ALA A 101 5.93 14.47 -19.78
CA ALA A 101 6.90 13.40 -20.06
C ALA A 101 8.34 13.87 -19.78
N GLY A 102 9.14 13.07 -19.07
CA GLY A 102 10.51 13.42 -18.70
C GLY A 102 10.64 14.43 -17.54
N GLN A 103 9.53 14.90 -16.96
CA GLN A 103 9.55 15.76 -15.78
C GLN A 103 10.09 14.99 -14.55
N GLN A 104 10.79 15.69 -13.66
CA GLN A 104 11.02 15.20 -12.29
C GLN A 104 9.75 15.35 -11.45
N LEU A 105 9.22 14.23 -10.96
CA LEU A 105 8.09 14.18 -10.06
C LEU A 105 8.53 13.62 -8.71
N THR A 106 8.15 14.31 -7.63
CA THR A 106 8.41 13.86 -6.26
C THR A 106 7.17 13.21 -5.68
N PHE A 107 7.34 11.98 -5.18
CA PHE A 107 6.35 11.24 -4.43
C PHE A 107 6.64 11.35 -2.94
N THR A 108 5.68 11.83 -2.16
CA THR A 108 5.75 11.93 -0.70
C THR A 108 4.87 10.86 -0.09
N TRP A 109 5.47 10.01 0.74
CA TRP A 109 4.78 9.05 1.58
C TRP A 109 4.62 9.62 2.99
N GLU A 110 3.42 9.48 3.55
CA GLU A 110 3.19 9.54 5.00
C GLU A 110 3.19 8.12 5.56
N ILE A 111 4.02 7.89 6.57
CA ILE A 111 4.29 6.60 7.19
C ILE A 111 3.92 6.70 8.67
N GLU A 112 2.76 6.18 9.04
CA GLU A 112 2.28 6.22 10.42
C GLU A 112 2.94 5.14 11.28
N ALA A 113 3.21 3.98 10.69
CA ALA A 113 3.94 2.88 11.33
C ALA A 113 5.22 2.58 10.55
N ARG A 114 6.38 2.94 11.13
CA ARG A 114 7.68 2.87 10.45
C ARG A 114 8.28 1.45 10.52
N HIS A 115 8.06 0.66 9.48
CA HIS A 115 8.57 -0.72 9.39
C HIS A 115 9.98 -0.81 8.83
N SER A 116 10.65 -1.94 9.09
CA SER A 116 11.90 -2.28 8.38
C SER A 116 11.59 -2.40 6.89
N THR A 117 12.28 -1.65 6.04
CA THR A 117 11.93 -1.56 4.61
C THR A 117 12.96 -2.22 3.72
N SER A 118 12.50 -3.05 2.78
CA SER A 118 13.34 -3.55 1.69
C SER A 118 13.54 -2.46 0.64
N SER A 119 12.44 -1.95 0.09
CA SER A 119 12.47 -0.95 -0.98
C SER A 119 11.13 -0.24 -1.16
N PHE A 120 11.19 0.93 -1.81
CA PHE A 120 10.06 1.51 -2.53
C PHE A 120 10.27 1.36 -4.03
N ARG A 121 9.24 0.94 -4.77
CA ARG A 121 9.31 0.70 -6.21
C ARG A 121 8.14 1.37 -6.91
N TYR A 122 8.37 1.94 -8.09
CA TYR A 122 7.37 2.71 -8.82
C TYR A 122 7.24 2.18 -10.23
N PHE A 123 6.02 1.79 -10.61
CA PHE A 123 5.65 1.27 -11.92
C PHE A 123 4.70 2.25 -12.60
N LEU A 124 4.71 2.28 -13.92
CA LEU A 124 3.83 3.14 -14.71
C LEU A 124 3.08 2.32 -15.74
N THR A 125 1.83 2.65 -15.98
CA THR A 125 1.05 2.05 -17.08
C THR A 125 1.75 2.25 -18.44
N LYS A 126 1.50 1.33 -19.38
CA LYS A 126 2.09 1.32 -20.73
C LYS A 126 1.46 2.39 -21.65
N PRO A 127 2.09 2.73 -22.79
CA PRO A 127 1.44 3.57 -23.81
C PRO A 127 0.14 2.90 -24.28
N GLY A 128 -0.90 3.69 -24.51
CA GLY A 128 -2.21 3.18 -24.93
C GLY A 128 -3.04 2.55 -23.81
N TYR A 129 -2.64 2.70 -22.54
CA TYR A 129 -3.47 2.30 -21.40
C TYR A 129 -4.86 2.96 -21.44
N ASP A 130 -5.90 2.14 -21.27
CA ASP A 130 -7.29 2.58 -21.14
C ASP A 130 -7.62 2.74 -19.65
N ALA A 131 -7.76 3.99 -19.20
CA ALA A 131 -8.05 4.32 -17.81
C ALA A 131 -9.46 3.90 -17.35
N SER A 132 -10.34 3.47 -18.26
CA SER A 132 -11.62 2.86 -17.91
C SER A 132 -11.49 1.41 -17.46
N GLN A 133 -10.31 0.79 -17.58
CA GLN A 133 -10.04 -0.58 -17.19
C GLN A 133 -9.29 -0.68 -15.85
N PRO A 134 -9.47 -1.78 -15.09
CA PRO A 134 -8.67 -2.05 -13.91
C PRO A 134 -7.17 -2.19 -14.21
N ILE A 135 -6.33 -1.91 -13.21
CA ILE A 135 -4.88 -2.11 -13.31
C ILE A 135 -4.55 -3.60 -13.30
N THR A 136 -3.74 -4.03 -14.24
CA THR A 136 -3.25 -5.40 -14.41
C THR A 136 -1.76 -5.39 -14.70
N ARG A 137 -1.09 -6.54 -14.59
CA ARG A 137 0.30 -6.68 -15.06
C ARG A 137 0.43 -6.38 -16.55
N ALA A 138 -0.60 -6.71 -17.34
CA ALA A 138 -0.62 -6.43 -18.77
C ALA A 138 -0.60 -4.91 -19.06
N SER A 139 -1.29 -4.11 -18.25
CA SER A 139 -1.34 -2.65 -18.40
C SER A 139 -0.11 -1.91 -17.88
N LEU A 140 0.77 -2.56 -17.11
CA LEU A 140 1.95 -1.94 -16.48
C LEU A 140 3.26 -2.27 -17.20
N ASP A 141 4.16 -1.28 -17.26
CA ASP A 141 5.58 -1.57 -17.43
C ASP A 141 6.09 -2.20 -16.13
N LEU A 142 6.45 -3.49 -16.21
CA LEU A 142 6.82 -4.29 -15.05
C LEU A 142 8.27 -4.05 -14.59
N THR A 143 9.02 -3.24 -15.34
CA THR A 143 10.30 -2.70 -14.85
C THR A 143 9.99 -1.39 -14.13
N PRO A 144 10.27 -1.27 -12.82
CA PRO A 144 10.00 -0.04 -12.11
C PRO A 144 10.90 1.08 -12.66
N PHE A 145 10.32 2.25 -12.92
CA PHE A 145 11.07 3.41 -13.39
C PHE A 145 11.85 4.10 -12.25
N LEU A 146 11.53 3.76 -11.00
CA LEU A 146 12.32 4.11 -9.82
C LEU A 146 12.30 2.95 -8.82
N THR A 147 13.47 2.63 -8.25
CA THR A 147 13.63 1.77 -7.08
C THR A 147 14.49 2.49 -6.04
N VAL A 148 13.99 2.60 -4.80
CA VAL A 148 14.70 3.19 -3.67
C VAL A 148 14.96 2.09 -2.64
N PRO A 149 16.18 1.53 -2.57
CA PRO A 149 16.52 0.48 -1.62
C PRO A 149 16.69 1.05 -0.22
N TYR A 150 16.26 0.31 0.80
CA TYR A 150 16.37 0.70 2.21
C TYR A 150 17.19 -0.26 3.08
N ASN A 151 17.53 -1.46 2.57
CA ASN A 151 18.40 -2.43 3.24
C ASN A 151 17.98 -2.73 4.70
N GLY A 152 16.67 -2.80 4.96
CA GLY A 152 16.10 -3.08 6.28
C GLY A 152 16.05 -1.88 7.23
N ARG A 153 16.47 -0.68 6.80
CA ARG A 153 16.29 0.54 7.59
C ARG A 153 14.82 0.95 7.64
N GLN A 154 14.44 1.65 8.70
CA GLN A 154 13.12 2.27 8.81
C GLN A 154 13.11 3.63 8.06
N PRO A 155 12.08 3.92 7.26
CA PRO A 155 11.90 5.24 6.65
C PRO A 155 11.62 6.30 7.71
N ALA A 156 11.73 7.58 7.35
CA ALA A 156 11.19 8.67 8.17
C ALA A 156 9.65 8.64 8.16
N ALA A 157 9.01 9.34 9.11
CA ALA A 157 7.54 9.44 9.14
C ALA A 157 6.98 10.09 7.86
N THR A 158 7.70 11.07 7.31
CA THR A 158 7.45 11.58 5.96
C THR A 158 8.69 11.30 5.13
N THR A 159 8.56 10.59 4.01
CA THR A 159 9.69 10.27 3.13
C THR A 159 9.36 10.61 1.69
N THR A 160 10.33 11.15 0.96
CA THR A 160 10.15 11.63 -0.42
C THR A 160 11.07 10.90 -1.38
N HIS A 161 10.54 10.58 -2.56
CA HIS A 161 11.29 9.94 -3.64
C HIS A 161 11.04 10.70 -4.95
N THR A 162 12.11 11.24 -5.53
CA THR A 162 12.03 11.96 -6.81
C THR A 162 12.41 11.05 -7.96
N ALA A 163 11.54 10.95 -8.97
CA ALA A 163 11.75 10.15 -10.16
C ALA A 163 11.65 11.01 -11.42
N THR A 164 12.38 10.63 -12.47
CA THR A 164 12.12 11.15 -13.81
C THR A 164 11.01 10.31 -14.45
N LEU A 165 9.92 10.94 -14.86
CA LEU A 165 8.80 10.23 -15.47
C LEU A 165 9.18 9.65 -16.84
N PRO A 166 8.85 8.38 -17.13
CA PRO A 166 9.04 7.79 -18.46
C PRO A 166 8.42 8.64 -19.57
N THR A 167 9.09 8.66 -20.72
CA THR A 167 8.58 9.30 -21.93
C THR A 167 7.64 8.36 -22.71
N GLY A 168 6.99 8.88 -23.75
CA GLY A 168 6.11 8.09 -24.61
C GLY A 168 4.78 7.70 -23.96
N ARG A 169 4.34 8.42 -22.93
CA ARG A 169 3.00 8.33 -22.36
C ARG A 169 2.21 9.59 -22.67
N THR A 170 0.90 9.43 -22.82
CA THR A 170 -0.06 10.49 -23.09
C THR A 170 -1.36 10.15 -22.35
N GLY A 171 -2.17 11.15 -22.03
CA GLY A 171 -3.48 10.87 -21.43
C GLY A 171 -3.39 10.49 -19.96
N HIS A 172 -4.47 9.90 -19.46
CA HIS A 172 -4.55 9.36 -18.11
C HIS A 172 -3.64 8.14 -17.98
N GLN A 173 -2.71 8.18 -17.02
CA GLN A 173 -1.84 7.08 -16.64
C GLN A 173 -1.90 6.86 -15.13
N VAL A 174 -1.49 5.67 -14.67
CA VAL A 174 -1.46 5.35 -13.25
C VAL A 174 -0.06 4.93 -12.85
N VAL A 175 0.47 5.60 -11.83
CA VAL A 175 1.68 5.17 -11.11
C VAL A 175 1.24 4.20 -10.02
N VAL A 176 1.79 2.98 -10.04
CA VAL A 176 1.65 2.02 -8.94
C VAL A 176 2.93 2.06 -8.13
N ALA A 177 2.84 2.54 -6.90
CA ALA A 177 3.94 2.53 -5.96
C ALA A 177 3.79 1.35 -4.99
N VAL A 178 4.89 0.64 -4.75
CA VAL A 178 4.96 -0.54 -3.88
C VAL A 178 6.00 -0.29 -2.80
N TRP A 179 5.61 -0.36 -1.54
CA TRP A 179 6.51 -0.35 -0.38
C TRP A 179 6.66 -1.77 0.15
N ASP A 180 7.81 -2.40 -0.10
CA ASP A 180 8.11 -3.75 0.38
C ASP A 180 8.68 -3.70 1.81
N VAL A 181 7.98 -4.36 2.74
CA VAL A 181 8.43 -4.52 4.12
C VAL A 181 9.43 -5.68 4.21
N ALA A 182 10.55 -5.46 4.89
CA ALA A 182 11.69 -6.37 4.89
C ALA A 182 11.45 -7.63 5.72
N ASP A 183 10.89 -7.46 6.90
CA ASP A 183 10.74 -8.49 7.94
C ASP A 183 9.36 -9.17 7.95
N THR A 184 8.50 -8.91 6.95
CA THR A 184 7.17 -9.55 6.80
C THR A 184 6.98 -10.17 5.41
N GLY A 185 5.84 -10.83 5.18
CA GLY A 185 5.41 -11.27 3.85
C GLY A 185 4.69 -10.20 3.02
N ASN A 186 4.61 -8.96 3.51
CA ASN A 186 3.68 -7.95 3.03
C ASN A 186 4.35 -6.75 2.37
N ALA A 187 3.57 -6.03 1.58
CA ALA A 187 3.91 -4.78 0.96
C ALA A 187 2.68 -3.88 0.90
N PHE A 188 2.89 -2.58 0.74
CA PHE A 188 1.79 -1.63 0.54
C PHE A 188 1.71 -1.21 -0.90
N TYR A 189 0.48 -0.97 -1.33
CA TYR A 189 0.17 -0.60 -2.69
C TYR A 189 -0.50 0.77 -2.70
N SER A 190 0.04 1.69 -3.49
CA SER A 190 -0.47 3.06 -3.61
C SER A 190 -0.56 3.43 -5.08
N CYS A 191 -1.78 3.60 -5.58
CA CYS A 191 -2.05 4.02 -6.96
C CYS A 191 -2.25 5.53 -7.02
N THR A 192 -1.50 6.22 -7.86
CA THR A 192 -1.65 7.67 -8.12
C THR A 192 -1.96 7.90 -9.59
N ASP A 193 -3.08 8.56 -9.87
CA ASP A 193 -3.54 8.89 -11.22
C ASP A 193 -2.89 10.21 -11.70
N VAL A 194 -2.35 10.20 -12.92
CA VAL A 194 -1.65 11.33 -13.53
C VAL A 194 -2.12 11.57 -14.95
N GLN A 195 -2.01 12.80 -15.42
CA GLN A 195 -2.38 13.23 -16.76
C GLN A 195 -1.14 13.75 -17.49
N PHE A 196 -0.66 12.97 -18.47
CA PHE A 196 0.42 13.34 -19.38
C PHE A 196 -0.10 14.17 -20.57
#